data_AF-A0AAU8PE29-F1
#
_entry.id   AF-A0AAU8PE29-F1
#
_cell.length_a   1.000
_cell.length_b   1.000
_cell.length_c   1.000
_cell.angle_alpha   90.00
_cell.angle_beta   90.00
_cell.angle_gamma   90.00
#
_symmetry.space_group_name_H-M   'P 1'
#
loop_
_entity.id
_entity.type
_entity.pdbx_description
1 polymer ?
#
loop_
_entity_poly.entity_id
_entity_poly.type
_entity_poly.pdbx_seq_one_letter_code
_entity_poly.pdbx_strand_id
1 'polypeptide(L)'
;MQPPQPLPEKTAEILGIKVTTGGGTVRGGAIHLASFVMERGALDYTPAAAMFSPDGRWITFQGRQEQPDGRTAGLWVMALDGPGGRLLAQIGEKEFTSGTLALQLLGWTRDNQVVFARQGTQPDGAHQGQRGISLWAAAPEQGEAREFAWLPVPEGMVRQILFNLREKEAFSRPRDDLPGLFRSPGVQQVAEID
;
A
#
# COMPACT_ATOMS: atom_id res chain seq x y z
N MET A 1 35.40 4.23 11.81
CA MET A 1 34.37 4.18 10.75
C MET A 1 34.01 5.61 10.40
N GLN A 2 34.05 5.97 9.12
CA GLN A 2 33.64 7.28 8.65
C GLN A 2 32.10 7.36 8.68
N PRO A 3 31.50 8.45 9.15
CA PRO A 3 30.05 8.57 9.17
C PRO A 3 29.50 8.54 7.73
N PRO A 4 28.33 7.91 7.51
CA PRO A 4 27.72 7.87 6.18
C PRO A 4 27.49 9.29 5.68
N GLN A 5 27.95 9.58 4.46
CA GLN A 5 27.76 10.88 3.83
C GLN A 5 26.28 11.05 3.45
N PRO A 6 25.67 12.23 3.70
CA PRO A 6 24.28 12.49 3.31
C PRO A 6 24.04 12.29 1.82
N LEU A 7 22.90 11.70 1.45
CA LEU A 7 22.45 11.66 0.07
C LEU A 7 22.05 13.08 -0.38
N PRO A 8 22.28 13.46 -1.65
CA PRO A 8 21.81 14.74 -2.17
C PRO A 8 20.28 14.83 -2.09
N GLU A 9 19.76 15.97 -1.66
CA GLU A 9 18.32 16.22 -1.61
C GLU A 9 17.74 16.31 -3.03
N LYS A 10 16.60 15.65 -3.24
CA LYS A 10 15.85 15.67 -4.49
C LYS A 10 14.36 15.77 -4.18
N THR A 11 13.67 16.69 -4.83
CA THR A 11 12.22 16.84 -4.69
C THR A 11 11.51 16.43 -5.98
N ALA A 12 10.45 15.63 -5.85
CA ALA A 12 9.51 15.34 -6.91
C ALA A 12 8.09 15.65 -6.46
N GLU A 13 7.20 15.90 -7.43
CA GLU A 13 5.77 16.07 -7.17
C GLU A 13 5.01 14.97 -7.90
N ILE A 14 4.25 14.18 -7.15
CA ILE A 14 3.47 13.06 -7.68
C ILE A 14 2.03 13.32 -7.30
N LEU A 15 1.21 13.69 -8.29
CA LEU A 15 -0.21 13.99 -8.11
C LEU A 15 -0.45 14.96 -6.94
N GLY A 16 0.27 16.09 -6.86
CA GLY A 16 0.11 17.09 -5.80
C GLY A 16 0.71 16.72 -4.43
N ILE A 17 1.45 15.62 -4.34
CA ILE A 17 2.27 15.28 -3.16
C ILE A 17 3.71 15.62 -3.50
N LYS A 18 4.28 16.60 -2.79
CA LYS A 18 5.71 16.91 -2.89
C LYS A 18 6.46 15.98 -1.96
N VAL A 19 7.42 15.26 -2.50
CA VAL A 19 8.27 14.33 -1.76
C VAL A 19 9.70 14.77 -1.96
N THR A 20 10.41 15.00 -0.86
CA THR A 20 11.84 15.27 -0.88
C THR A 20 12.57 14.06 -0.32
N THR A 21 13.39 13.41 -1.13
CA THR A 21 14.24 12.29 -0.73
C THR A 21 15.68 12.74 -0.58
N GLY A 22 16.45 11.97 0.20
CA GLY A 22 17.79 12.35 0.59
C GLY A 22 17.79 13.49 1.62
N GLY A 23 18.90 14.20 1.67
CA GLY A 23 19.20 15.05 2.82
C GLY A 23 19.66 14.19 4.00
N GLY A 24 20.15 14.84 5.03
CA GLY A 24 20.84 14.14 6.11
C GLY A 24 21.30 15.07 7.20
N THR A 25 20.40 15.91 7.69
CA THR A 25 20.59 16.41 9.04
C THR A 25 20.43 15.22 9.99
N VAL A 26 21.56 14.70 10.48
CA VAL A 26 21.55 13.75 11.57
C VAL A 26 21.12 14.51 12.83
N ARG A 27 19.85 14.43 13.21
CA ARG A 27 19.36 15.06 14.45
C ARG A 27 19.17 13.98 15.50
N GLY A 28 19.99 14.01 16.54
CA GLY A 28 19.93 13.02 17.62
C GLY A 28 20.25 11.58 17.18
N GLY A 29 21.03 11.41 16.11
CA GLY A 29 21.37 10.08 15.56
C GLY A 29 20.39 9.53 14.53
N ALA A 30 19.27 10.21 14.25
CA ALA A 30 18.34 9.84 13.20
C ALA A 30 18.73 10.47 11.85
N ILE A 31 18.72 9.68 10.77
CA ILE A 31 18.95 10.14 9.40
C ILE A 31 17.60 10.50 8.78
N HIS A 32 17.48 11.72 8.28
CA HIS A 32 16.33 12.14 7.48
C HIS A 32 16.44 11.53 6.07
N LEU A 33 15.60 10.55 5.74
CA LEU A 33 15.64 9.87 4.44
C LEU A 33 14.65 10.46 3.42
N ALA A 34 13.50 10.91 3.91
CA ALA A 34 12.47 11.53 3.08
C ALA A 34 11.53 12.41 3.92
N SER A 35 11.01 13.47 3.29
CA SER A 35 9.87 14.25 3.79
C SER A 35 8.77 14.31 2.74
N PHE A 36 7.55 14.46 3.23
CA PHE A 36 6.35 14.51 2.42
C PHE A 36 5.57 15.77 2.77
N VAL A 37 5.16 16.52 1.75
CA VAL A 37 4.30 17.69 1.87
C VAL A 37 3.07 17.45 1.01
N MET A 38 1.92 17.44 1.66
CA MET A 38 0.62 17.34 1.03
C MET A 38 -0.19 18.56 1.43
N GLU A 39 -0.62 19.36 0.45
CA GLU A 39 -1.34 20.61 0.74
C GLU A 39 -2.71 20.36 1.37
N ARG A 40 -3.42 19.30 0.91
CA ARG A 40 -4.73 18.91 1.41
C ARG A 40 -4.85 17.39 1.48
N GLY A 41 -4.96 16.88 2.69
CA GLY A 41 -5.11 15.45 2.94
C GLY A 41 -4.30 14.96 4.13
N ALA A 42 -4.04 13.66 4.17
CA ALA A 42 -3.27 13.02 5.22
C ALA A 42 -2.51 11.80 4.70
N LEU A 43 -1.36 11.51 5.29
CA LEU A 43 -0.68 10.22 5.13
C LEU A 43 -1.19 9.25 6.18
N ASP A 44 -1.45 8.02 5.75
CA ASP A 44 -1.87 6.96 6.66
C ASP A 44 -0.64 6.32 7.32
N TYR A 45 -0.81 5.88 8.56
CA TYR A 45 0.28 5.21 9.28
C TYR A 45 0.67 3.91 8.57
N THR A 46 1.94 3.80 8.20
CA THR A 46 2.52 2.61 7.58
C THR A 46 3.65 2.08 8.47
N PRO A 47 3.63 0.81 8.89
CA PRO A 47 4.74 0.22 9.63
C PRO A 47 6.04 0.31 8.82
N ALA A 48 7.16 0.62 9.48
CA ALA A 48 8.45 0.81 8.80
C ALA A 48 8.87 -0.38 7.92
N ALA A 49 8.56 -1.61 8.33
CA ALA A 49 8.85 -2.83 7.59
C ALA A 49 8.05 -2.97 6.27
N ALA A 50 6.90 -2.30 6.16
CA ALA A 50 6.12 -2.23 4.93
C ALA A 50 6.46 -0.99 4.08
N MET A 51 7.19 -0.04 4.66
CA MET A 51 7.49 1.25 4.05
C MET A 51 8.72 1.19 3.15
N PHE A 52 9.78 0.47 3.51
CA PHE A 52 11.02 0.42 2.74
C PHE A 52 11.15 -0.88 1.95
N SER A 53 11.63 -0.80 0.71
CA SER A 53 12.05 -1.98 -0.05
C SER A 53 13.24 -2.68 0.64
N PRO A 54 13.38 -4.01 0.48
CA PRO A 54 14.52 -4.76 1.03
C PRO A 54 15.88 -4.25 0.59
N ASP A 55 16.01 -3.73 -0.63
CA ASP A 55 17.24 -3.10 -1.14
C ASP A 55 17.47 -1.68 -0.62
N GLY A 56 16.52 -1.11 0.13
CA GLY A 56 16.60 0.24 0.68
C GLY A 56 16.58 1.35 -0.36
N ARG A 57 16.17 1.07 -1.61
CA ARG A 57 16.12 2.05 -2.69
C ARG A 57 14.76 2.72 -2.84
N TRP A 58 13.71 2.16 -2.23
CA TRP A 58 12.34 2.63 -2.42
C TRP A 58 11.60 2.83 -1.10
N ILE A 59 10.67 3.78 -1.11
CA ILE A 59 9.70 4.03 -0.06
C ILE A 59 8.27 3.93 -0.61
N THR A 60 7.40 3.25 0.10
CA THR A 60 5.95 3.18 -0.15
C THR A 60 5.16 3.82 0.97
N PHE A 61 4.08 4.50 0.61
CA PHE A 61 3.20 5.13 1.59
C PHE A 61 1.76 5.15 1.08
N GLN A 62 0.82 5.11 2.03
CA GLN A 62 -0.59 5.33 1.78
C GLN A 62 -1.02 6.70 2.28
N GLY A 63 -2.10 7.20 1.73
CA GLY A 63 -2.59 8.53 2.05
C GLY A 63 -3.87 8.85 1.32
N ARG A 64 -4.50 9.91 1.79
CA ARG A 64 -5.75 10.46 1.30
C ARG A 64 -5.50 11.88 0.84
N GLN A 65 -5.89 12.20 -0.39
CA GLN A 65 -5.78 13.53 -0.94
C GLN A 65 -7.16 14.12 -1.15
N GLU A 66 -7.35 15.39 -0.78
CA GLU A 66 -8.55 16.13 -1.15
C GLU A 66 -8.35 16.80 -2.51
N GLN A 67 -9.18 16.42 -3.48
CA GLN A 67 -9.23 17.00 -4.82
C GLN A 67 -10.54 17.79 -4.99
N PRO A 68 -10.62 18.71 -5.97
CA PRO A 68 -11.83 19.51 -6.18
C PRO A 68 -13.10 18.67 -6.45
N ASP A 69 -12.92 17.49 -7.03
CA ASP A 69 -13.95 16.50 -7.40
C ASP A 69 -14.17 15.40 -6.35
N GLY A 70 -13.37 15.39 -5.27
CA GLY A 70 -13.56 14.51 -4.13
C GLY A 70 -12.29 14.09 -3.42
N ARG A 71 -12.41 13.20 -2.43
CA ARG A 71 -11.28 12.60 -1.71
C ARG A 71 -10.82 11.30 -2.36
N THR A 72 -9.53 11.20 -2.69
CA THR A 72 -8.96 9.95 -3.19
C THR A 72 -8.04 9.33 -2.16
N ALA A 73 -8.05 8.01 -2.04
CA ALA A 73 -7.03 7.27 -1.30
C ALA A 73 -6.07 6.61 -2.29
N GLY A 74 -4.78 6.60 -1.99
CA GLY A 74 -3.77 6.09 -2.90
C GLY A 74 -2.67 5.31 -2.20
N LEU A 75 -1.95 4.54 -2.99
CA LEU A 75 -0.68 3.90 -2.65
C LEU A 75 0.37 4.41 -3.62
N TRP A 76 1.43 5.01 -3.09
CA TRP A 76 2.53 5.55 -3.88
C TRP A 76 3.82 4.78 -3.59
N VAL A 77 4.72 4.80 -4.56
CA VAL A 77 6.10 4.36 -4.41
C VAL A 77 7.06 5.43 -4.93
N MET A 78 8.20 5.60 -4.27
CA MET A 78 9.21 6.57 -4.66
C MET A 78 10.64 6.07 -4.41
N ALA A 79 11.53 6.39 -5.33
CA ALA A 79 12.96 6.14 -5.24
C ALA A 79 13.60 7.08 -4.21
N LEU A 80 14.45 6.54 -3.34
CA LEU A 80 15.21 7.30 -2.36
C LEU A 80 16.44 8.00 -2.98
N ASP A 81 16.91 7.52 -4.14
CA ASP A 81 18.07 8.05 -4.85
C ASP A 81 17.70 9.04 -5.98
N GLY A 82 16.41 9.32 -6.21
CA GLY A 82 15.97 10.03 -7.41
C GLY A 82 14.53 10.56 -7.35
N PRO A 83 14.12 11.34 -8.37
CA PRO A 83 12.75 11.84 -8.48
C PRO A 83 11.74 10.78 -8.95
N GLY A 84 12.17 9.53 -9.14
CA GLY A 84 11.33 8.47 -9.68
C GLY A 84 10.28 8.06 -8.67
N GLY A 85 9.03 8.46 -8.87
CA GLY A 85 7.92 7.96 -8.07
C GLY A 85 6.61 7.97 -8.84
N ARG A 86 5.66 7.21 -8.34
CA ARG A 86 4.39 6.96 -9.04
C ARG A 86 3.31 6.44 -8.09
N LEU A 87 2.09 6.61 -8.55
CA LEU A 87 0.90 6.00 -7.99
C LEU A 87 0.82 4.53 -8.46
N LEU A 88 0.67 3.60 -7.51
CA LEU A 88 0.48 2.17 -7.77
C LEU A 88 -1.00 1.78 -7.83
N ALA A 89 -1.80 2.38 -6.96
CA ALA A 89 -3.23 2.16 -6.91
C ALA A 89 -3.93 3.38 -6.33
N GLN A 90 -5.14 3.64 -6.80
CA GLN A 90 -6.01 4.70 -6.30
C GLN A 90 -7.44 4.19 -6.17
N ILE A 91 -8.11 4.68 -5.15
CA ILE A 91 -9.53 4.50 -4.89
C ILE A 91 -10.19 5.87 -4.80
N GLY A 92 -11.30 6.03 -5.52
CA GLY A 92 -12.09 7.25 -5.51
C GLY A 92 -12.89 7.43 -4.22
N GLU A 93 -13.41 8.64 -4.04
CA GLU A 93 -14.16 9.00 -2.82
C GLU A 93 -15.40 8.13 -2.65
N LYS A 94 -16.10 7.88 -3.76
CA LYS A 94 -17.34 7.12 -3.74
C LYS A 94 -17.09 5.70 -3.24
N GLU A 95 -16.04 5.06 -3.74
CA GLU A 95 -15.68 3.70 -3.36
C GLU A 95 -15.22 3.64 -1.89
N PHE A 96 -14.42 4.62 -1.47
CA PHE A 96 -13.90 4.69 -0.11
C PHE A 96 -14.99 4.99 0.93
N THR A 97 -15.80 6.03 0.71
CA THR A 97 -16.82 6.50 1.67
C THR A 97 -17.99 5.52 1.82
N SER A 98 -18.34 4.81 0.75
CA SER A 98 -19.34 3.73 0.80
C SER A 98 -18.81 2.44 1.44
N GLY A 99 -17.50 2.37 1.74
CA GLY A 99 -16.85 1.14 2.22
C GLY A 99 -16.90 0.01 1.19
N THR A 100 -17.08 0.35 -0.10
CA THR A 100 -17.18 -0.63 -1.17
C THR A 100 -15.83 -1.03 -1.72
N LEU A 101 -14.77 -0.27 -1.46
CA LEU A 101 -13.40 -0.64 -1.76
C LEU A 101 -12.42 -0.07 -0.72
N ALA A 102 -11.55 -0.92 -0.21
CA ALA A 102 -10.45 -0.57 0.67
C ALA A 102 -9.12 -0.95 0.03
N LEU A 103 -8.09 -0.13 0.25
CA LEU A 103 -6.73 -0.36 -0.22
C LEU A 103 -5.80 -0.55 0.99
N GLN A 104 -5.04 -1.63 1.00
CA GLN A 104 -4.13 -1.95 2.10
C GLN A 104 -2.74 -2.31 1.58
N LEU A 105 -1.71 -1.58 2.00
CA LEU A 105 -0.32 -1.96 1.80
C LEU A 105 0.02 -3.17 2.68
N LEU A 106 0.51 -4.24 2.06
CA LEU A 106 0.91 -5.47 2.77
C LEU A 106 2.41 -5.52 3.03
N GLY A 107 3.23 -4.94 2.15
CA GLY A 107 4.67 -4.78 2.33
C GLY A 107 5.44 -5.04 1.04
N TRP A 108 6.63 -5.61 1.16
CA TRP A 108 7.56 -5.80 0.05
C TRP A 108 8.05 -7.24 -0.05
N THR A 109 8.00 -7.84 -1.23
CA THR A 109 8.68 -9.12 -1.49
C THR A 109 10.20 -8.97 -1.46
N ARG A 110 10.94 -10.07 -1.33
CA ARG A 110 12.41 -10.09 -1.31
C ARG A 110 13.06 -9.58 -2.60
N ASP A 111 12.37 -9.72 -3.73
CA ASP A 111 12.77 -9.23 -5.04
C ASP A 111 12.29 -7.79 -5.32
N ASN A 112 11.99 -7.03 -4.25
CA ASN A 112 11.62 -5.61 -4.30
C ASN A 112 10.32 -5.31 -5.06
N GLN A 113 9.31 -6.18 -4.94
CA GLN A 113 7.96 -5.88 -5.41
C GLN A 113 7.09 -5.39 -4.24
N VAL A 114 6.34 -4.31 -4.47
CA VAL A 114 5.33 -3.83 -3.52
C VAL A 114 4.13 -4.75 -3.61
N VAL A 115 3.64 -5.23 -2.48
CA VAL A 115 2.42 -6.05 -2.39
C VAL A 115 1.34 -5.29 -1.66
N PHE A 116 0.14 -5.28 -2.25
CA PHE A 116 -1.02 -4.63 -1.67
C PHE A 116 -2.30 -5.41 -1.98
N ALA A 117 -3.33 -5.16 -1.18
CA ALA A 117 -4.66 -5.73 -1.34
C ALA A 117 -5.68 -4.66 -1.69
N ARG A 118 -6.63 -5.00 -2.55
CA ARG A 118 -7.89 -4.26 -2.73
C ARG A 118 -9.03 -5.14 -2.23
N GLN A 119 -9.79 -4.67 -1.26
CA GLN A 119 -10.91 -5.41 -0.68
C GLN A 119 -12.23 -4.70 -0.97
N GLY A 120 -13.15 -5.40 -1.63
CA GLY A 120 -14.45 -4.86 -2.00
C GLY A 120 -14.85 -5.23 -3.42
N THR A 121 -15.70 -4.40 -4.03
CA THR A 121 -16.13 -4.57 -5.43
C THR A 121 -15.05 -4.04 -6.36
N GLN A 122 -14.49 -4.91 -7.20
CA GLN A 122 -13.35 -4.54 -8.04
C GLN A 122 -13.78 -3.60 -9.17
N PRO A 123 -13.10 -2.46 -9.37
CA PRO A 123 -13.46 -1.50 -10.40
C PRO A 123 -12.90 -1.90 -11.78
N ASP A 124 -11.88 -2.76 -11.79
CA ASP A 124 -11.05 -3.15 -12.91
C ASP A 124 -10.56 -4.61 -12.76
N GLY A 125 -9.69 -5.05 -13.68
CA GLY A 125 -9.03 -6.36 -13.62
C GLY A 125 -9.91 -7.55 -14.02
N ALA A 126 -9.40 -8.77 -13.79
CA ALA A 126 -10.08 -10.01 -14.16
C ALA A 126 -11.38 -10.26 -13.37
N HIS A 127 -11.50 -9.63 -12.19
CA HIS A 127 -12.63 -9.76 -11.29
C HIS A 127 -13.51 -8.51 -11.23
N GLN A 128 -13.47 -7.66 -12.25
CA GLN A 128 -14.30 -6.44 -12.33
C GLN A 128 -15.77 -6.72 -11.99
N GLY A 129 -16.34 -5.90 -11.10
CA GLY A 129 -17.72 -6.02 -10.62
C GLY A 129 -17.94 -7.10 -9.56
N GLN A 130 -16.96 -7.96 -9.29
CA GLN A 130 -17.03 -8.99 -8.26
C GLN A 130 -16.55 -8.44 -6.91
N ARG A 131 -17.11 -8.97 -5.82
CA ARG A 131 -16.72 -8.63 -4.46
C ARG A 131 -15.74 -9.65 -3.88
N GLY A 132 -14.62 -9.17 -3.36
CA GLY A 132 -13.58 -10.02 -2.80
C GLY A 132 -12.32 -9.24 -2.42
N ILE A 133 -11.23 -9.98 -2.23
CA ILE A 133 -9.89 -9.44 -2.04
C ILE A 133 -9.07 -9.80 -3.28
N SER A 134 -8.58 -8.79 -3.98
CA SER A 134 -7.53 -8.96 -4.98
C SER A 134 -6.17 -8.60 -4.39
N LEU A 135 -5.17 -9.45 -4.64
CA LEU A 135 -3.79 -9.22 -4.24
C LEU A 135 -2.97 -8.84 -5.46
N TRP A 136 -2.21 -7.77 -5.31
CA TRP A 136 -1.46 -7.15 -6.41
C TRP A 136 0.00 -6.99 -6.03
N ALA A 137 0.87 -7.15 -7.04
CA ALA A 137 2.29 -6.89 -6.94
C ALA A 137 2.73 -5.85 -7.98
N ALA A 138 3.66 -4.99 -7.62
CA ALA A 138 4.26 -4.02 -8.52
C ALA A 138 5.76 -3.90 -8.27
N ALA A 139 6.58 -4.17 -9.29
CA ALA A 139 7.99 -3.84 -9.28
C ALA A 139 8.16 -2.35 -9.59
N PRO A 140 8.75 -1.52 -8.70
CA PRO A 140 8.83 -0.05 -8.87
C PRO A 140 9.53 0.42 -10.15
N GLU A 141 10.38 -0.42 -10.74
CA GLU A 141 11.10 -0.11 -11.99
C GLU A 141 10.35 -0.59 -13.25
N GLN A 142 9.49 -1.61 -13.16
CA GLN A 142 9.05 -2.38 -14.34
C GLN A 142 7.66 -2.02 -14.87
N GLY A 143 6.87 -1.21 -14.15
CA GLY A 143 5.56 -0.76 -14.65
C GLY A 143 4.38 -0.95 -13.70
N GLU A 144 3.19 -1.08 -14.30
CA GLU A 144 1.88 -1.19 -13.64
C GLU A 144 1.81 -2.38 -12.69
N ALA A 145 0.91 -2.27 -11.69
CA ALA A 145 0.63 -3.36 -10.78
C ALA A 145 -0.09 -4.50 -11.52
N ARG A 146 0.21 -5.74 -11.12
CA ARG A 146 -0.46 -6.95 -11.61
C ARG A 146 -1.17 -7.67 -10.48
N GLU A 147 -2.40 -8.09 -10.73
CA GLU A 147 -3.10 -9.05 -9.87
C GLU A 147 -2.45 -10.44 -9.97
N PHE A 148 -2.20 -11.06 -8.82
CA PHE A 148 -1.63 -12.42 -8.77
C PHE A 148 -2.48 -13.39 -7.96
N ALA A 149 -3.43 -12.91 -7.15
CA ALA A 149 -4.34 -13.77 -6.42
C ALA A 149 -5.69 -13.09 -6.17
N TRP A 150 -6.72 -13.92 -6.04
CA TRP A 150 -8.09 -13.50 -5.79
C TRP A 150 -8.72 -14.38 -4.71
N LEU A 151 -9.45 -13.74 -3.80
CA LEU A 151 -10.24 -14.42 -2.79
C LEU A 151 -11.67 -13.86 -2.83
N PRO A 152 -12.68 -14.65 -3.26
CA PRO A 152 -14.06 -14.18 -3.27
C PRO A 152 -14.56 -13.97 -1.84
N VAL A 153 -15.13 -12.80 -1.58
CA VAL A 153 -15.74 -12.42 -0.30
C VAL A 153 -17.10 -11.81 -0.61
N PRO A 154 -18.12 -12.64 -0.90
CA PRO A 154 -19.41 -12.16 -1.39
C PRO A 154 -20.14 -11.29 -0.36
N GLU A 155 -19.88 -11.50 0.94
CA GLU A 155 -20.49 -10.76 2.03
C GLU A 155 -19.45 -10.37 3.09
N GLY A 156 -19.70 -9.24 3.76
CA GLY A 156 -18.86 -8.76 4.85
C GLY A 156 -17.54 -8.11 4.42
N MET A 157 -16.60 -8.03 5.37
CA MET A 157 -15.28 -7.45 5.22
C MET A 157 -14.28 -8.32 6.00
N VAL A 158 -13.15 -8.65 5.37
CA VAL A 158 -11.98 -9.15 6.08
C VAL A 158 -11.37 -8.00 6.85
N ARG A 159 -10.99 -8.26 8.11
CA ARG A 159 -10.41 -7.24 8.99
C ARG A 159 -8.90 -7.17 8.90
N GLN A 160 -8.29 -8.30 8.63
CA GLN A 160 -6.85 -8.45 8.69
C GLN A 160 -6.41 -9.36 7.56
N ILE A 161 -5.47 -8.83 6.79
CA ILE A 161 -4.70 -9.57 5.81
C ILE A 161 -3.28 -9.62 6.37
N LEU A 162 -2.82 -10.82 6.72
CA LEU A 162 -1.44 -11.05 7.13
C LEU A 162 -0.67 -11.55 5.94
N PHE A 163 0.44 -10.89 5.63
CA PHE A 163 1.30 -11.25 4.52
C PHE A 163 2.60 -11.85 5.05
N ASN A 164 2.80 -13.15 4.81
CA ASN A 164 4.01 -13.85 5.20
C ASN A 164 5.03 -13.82 4.06
N LEU A 165 6.04 -12.97 4.22
CA LEU A 165 7.13 -12.79 3.26
C LEU A 165 8.07 -13.99 3.12
N ARG A 166 8.13 -14.88 4.11
CA ARG A 166 8.99 -16.07 4.03
C ARG A 166 8.36 -17.17 3.20
N GLU A 167 7.06 -17.33 3.35
CA GLU A 167 6.30 -18.45 2.77
C GLU A 167 5.55 -18.01 1.50
N LYS A 168 5.54 -16.71 1.17
CA LYS A 168 4.71 -16.12 0.11
C LYS A 168 3.23 -16.51 0.28
N GLU A 169 2.70 -16.31 1.48
CA GLU A 169 1.30 -16.64 1.79
C GLU A 169 0.58 -15.42 2.34
N ALA A 170 -0.71 -15.30 2.02
CA ALA A 170 -1.60 -14.33 2.63
C ALA A 170 -2.70 -15.02 3.42
N PHE A 171 -2.92 -14.58 4.66
CA PHE A 171 -3.97 -15.09 5.54
C PHE A 171 -5.02 -14.02 5.79
N SER A 172 -6.30 -14.39 5.71
CA SER A 172 -7.41 -13.51 6.08
C SER A 172 -8.13 -13.97 7.35
N ARG A 173 -8.63 -13.02 8.15
CA ARG A 173 -9.56 -13.30 9.26
C ARG A 173 -10.87 -12.51 9.12
N PRO A 174 -12.04 -13.18 9.19
CA PRO A 174 -13.35 -12.51 9.23
C PRO A 174 -13.61 -11.81 10.56
N ARG A 175 -14.71 -11.04 10.61
CA ARG A 175 -15.15 -10.25 11.78
C ARG A 175 -16.18 -11.05 12.61
N ASP A 176 -15.87 -11.35 13.87
CA ASP A 176 -16.72 -12.19 14.75
C ASP A 176 -17.73 -11.42 15.63
N ASP A 177 -17.77 -10.08 15.59
CA ASP A 177 -18.45 -9.23 16.60
C ASP A 177 -19.83 -8.69 16.19
N LEU A 178 -20.47 -9.19 15.13
CA LEU A 178 -21.85 -8.83 14.77
C LEU A 178 -22.85 -9.91 15.21
N PRO A 179 -23.72 -9.62 16.21
CA PRO A 179 -24.75 -10.57 16.61
C PRO A 179 -25.86 -10.59 15.54
N GLY A 180 -26.01 -11.70 14.81
CA GLY A 180 -27.22 -11.98 14.02
C GLY A 180 -27.04 -12.48 12.59
N LEU A 181 -25.82 -12.52 12.05
CA LEU A 181 -25.55 -13.15 10.75
C LEU A 181 -24.69 -14.41 10.98
N PHE A 182 -25.15 -15.52 10.42
CA PHE A 182 -24.60 -16.88 10.46
C PHE A 182 -23.17 -17.00 11.01
N ARG A 183 -23.01 -17.78 12.08
CA ARG A 183 -21.71 -18.34 12.49
C ARG A 183 -21.22 -19.30 11.40
N SER A 184 -20.54 -18.79 10.38
CA SER A 184 -19.54 -19.61 9.72
C SER A 184 -18.41 -19.82 10.73
N PRO A 185 -17.90 -21.05 10.92
CA PRO A 185 -16.70 -21.24 11.73
C PRO A 185 -15.60 -20.31 11.19
N GLY A 186 -14.80 -19.72 12.07
CA GLY A 186 -13.71 -18.83 11.67
C GLY A 186 -12.70 -19.56 10.78
N VAL A 187 -12.96 -19.59 9.47
CA VAL A 187 -12.07 -20.19 8.49
C VAL A 187 -11.04 -19.13 8.16
N GLN A 188 -9.81 -19.36 8.61
CA GLN A 188 -8.64 -18.69 8.07
C GLN A 188 -8.48 -19.17 6.64
N GLN A 189 -8.68 -18.27 5.67
CA GLN A 189 -8.42 -18.58 4.27
C GLN A 189 -6.98 -18.20 3.94
N VAL A 190 -6.27 -19.14 3.31
CA VAL A 190 -4.91 -18.97 2.83
C VAL A 190 -4.96 -18.77 1.33
N ALA A 191 -4.34 -17.70 0.83
CA ALA A 191 -4.01 -17.56 -0.57
C ALA A 191 -2.50 -17.79 -0.72
N GLU A 192 -2.12 -18.84 -1.44
CA GLU A 192 -0.75 -19.06 -1.88
C GLU A 192 -0.39 -18.08 -3.01
N ILE A 193 0.87 -17.68 -3.06
CA ILE A 193 1.37 -16.68 -4.00
C ILE A 193 2.49 -17.30 -4.81
N ASP A 194 2.20 -17.58 -6.09
CA ASP A 194 3.14 -18.14 -7.05
C ASP A 194 4.25 -17.13 -7.42
#